data_AF-A0A933GFG6-F1
#
_entry.id   AF-A0A933GFG6-F1
#
_cell.length_a   1.000
_cell.length_b   1.000
_cell.length_c   1.000
_cell.angle_alpha   90.00
_cell.angle_beta   90.00
_cell.angle_gamma   90.00
#
_symmetry.space_group_name_H-M   'P 1'
#
loop_
_entity.id
_entity.type
_entity.pdbx_description
1 polymer ?
#
loop_
_entity_poly.entity_id
_entity_poly.type
_entity_poly.pdbx_seq_one_letter_code
_entity_poly.pdbx_strand_id
1 'polypeptide(L)'
;MRALVIDTIAPEGIAFLRVHGFEVDQIKKPSPEELHARIGDYEAIVTRSSTAVTPELLDHAKRLRIIGRAGVGVDNIDIDPENLERVEVVVGGQLARRDPELLTRALLVGLLDLITDQTVNLVNARIVAAERGLGISVTAEEAAGGYTNLLTVTTYTRQGRKIIAGTVFDGTPRIVRLRDLHIDFVPEGDILVLSYEDRPGMVGKIGSVLGRHNVNIASMHVGRREKRGRAIVVLLLDEDLTGELLGEVARAVEADFARMIRL
;
A
#
# COMPACT_ATOMS: atom_id res chain seq x y z
N MET A 1 20.49 17.55 17.04
CA MET A 1 19.80 16.29 17.43
C MET A 1 20.51 15.15 16.72
N ARG A 2 20.82 14.04 17.39
CA ARG A 2 21.51 12.92 16.77
C ARG A 2 20.52 11.93 16.17
N ALA A 3 20.71 11.63 14.88
CA ALA A 3 19.93 10.67 14.13
C ALA A 3 20.81 9.49 13.70
N LEU A 4 20.36 8.27 14.00
CA LEU A 4 20.97 7.04 13.51
C LEU A 4 20.23 6.58 12.26
N VAL A 5 20.90 6.62 11.11
CA VAL A 5 20.40 6.06 9.85
C VAL A 5 20.89 4.62 9.71
N ILE A 6 19.95 3.69 9.58
CA ILE A 6 20.22 2.28 9.38
C ILE A 6 19.91 1.91 7.94
N ASP A 7 20.79 1.09 7.37
CA ASP A 7 20.76 0.64 5.99
C ASP A 7 21.10 1.74 4.97
N THR A 8 20.96 1.39 3.70
CA THR A 8 21.26 2.29 2.59
C THR A 8 20.07 3.21 2.35
N ILE A 9 20.17 4.44 2.85
CA ILE A 9 19.30 5.57 2.46
C ILE A 9 20.00 6.36 1.35
N ALA A 10 19.21 6.91 0.43
CA ALA A 10 19.69 7.77 -0.63
C ALA A 10 20.49 8.97 -0.06
N PRO A 11 21.65 9.33 -0.64
CA PRO A 11 22.50 10.43 -0.14
C PRO A 11 21.75 11.76 0.06
N GLU A 12 20.74 12.02 -0.77
CA GLU A 12 19.88 13.20 -0.74
C GLU A 12 19.09 13.28 0.57
N GLY A 13 18.57 12.14 1.07
CA GLY A 13 17.85 12.08 2.34
C GLY A 13 18.76 12.36 3.54
N ILE A 14 20.00 11.88 3.48
CA ILE A 14 21.01 12.16 4.51
C ILE A 14 21.42 13.64 4.48
N ALA A 15 21.62 14.20 3.27
CA ALA A 15 21.92 15.62 3.09
C ALA A 15 20.80 16.51 3.61
N PHE A 16 19.54 16.15 3.33
CA PHE A 16 18.36 16.84 3.84
C PHE A 16 18.36 16.89 5.37
N LEU A 17 18.56 15.76 6.06
CA LEU A 17 18.61 15.72 7.51
C LEU A 17 19.71 16.63 8.08
N ARG A 18 20.92 16.59 7.49
CA ARG A 18 22.05 17.41 7.91
C ARG A 18 21.78 18.91 7.75
N VAL A 19 21.19 19.32 6.62
CA VAL A 19 20.83 20.73 6.37
C VAL A 19 19.80 21.23 7.39
N HIS A 20 18.96 20.35 7.92
CA HIS A 20 17.96 20.67 8.93
C HIS A 20 18.44 20.46 10.39
N GLY A 21 19.75 20.43 10.62
CA GLY A 21 20.33 20.46 11.97
C GLY A 21 20.41 19.10 12.69
N PHE A 22 20.26 18.00 11.95
CA PHE A 22 20.55 16.66 12.47
C PHE A 22 22.03 16.32 12.32
N GLU A 23 22.62 15.81 13.38
CA GLU A 23 23.89 15.09 13.33
C GLU A 23 23.58 13.65 12.95
N VAL A 24 23.97 13.25 11.73
CA VAL A 24 23.57 11.98 11.14
C VAL A 24 24.74 11.01 11.09
N ASP A 25 24.62 9.93 11.87
CA ASP A 25 25.48 8.75 11.80
C ASP A 25 24.78 7.67 10.96
N GLN A 26 25.50 7.03 10.05
CA GLN A 26 24.96 5.97 9.20
C GLN A 26 25.67 4.64 9.46
N ILE A 27 24.87 3.59 9.67
CA ILE A 27 25.33 2.20 9.79
C ILE A 27 24.63 1.31 8.77
N LYS A 28 25.40 0.44 8.10
CA LYS A 28 24.86 -0.48 7.08
C LYS A 28 24.76 -1.87 7.67
N LYS A 29 23.56 -2.47 7.65
CA LYS A 29 23.29 -3.85 8.11
C LYS A 29 23.92 -4.17 9.49
N PRO A 30 23.61 -3.40 10.55
CA PRO A 30 24.13 -3.68 11.88
C PRO A 30 23.59 -4.99 12.43
N SER A 31 24.34 -5.65 13.31
CA SER A 31 23.78 -6.72 14.13
C SER A 31 22.82 -6.15 15.19
N PRO A 32 21.85 -6.94 15.70
CA PRO A 32 20.98 -6.51 16.79
C PRO A 32 21.78 -6.03 18.01
N GLU A 33 22.86 -6.73 18.36
CA GLU A 33 23.74 -6.40 19.48
C GLU A 33 24.42 -5.04 19.29
N GLU A 34 24.94 -4.77 18.08
CA GLU A 34 25.56 -3.48 17.74
C GLU A 34 24.53 -2.35 17.81
N LEU A 35 23.30 -2.61 17.35
CA LEU A 35 22.25 -1.62 17.36
C LEU A 35 21.78 -1.32 18.79
N HIS A 36 21.59 -2.34 19.64
CA HIS A 36 21.23 -2.19 21.05
C HIS A 36 22.30 -1.40 21.82
N ALA A 37 23.58 -1.61 21.52
CA ALA A 37 24.67 -0.91 22.16
C ALA A 37 24.71 0.59 21.81
N ARG A 38 24.24 0.98 20.62
CA ARG A 38 24.35 2.34 20.09
C ARG A 38 23.08 3.16 20.23
N ILE A 39 21.91 2.54 20.11
CA ILE A 39 20.63 3.26 19.95
C ILE A 39 20.30 4.19 21.12
N GLY A 40 20.78 3.86 22.33
CA GLY A 40 20.60 4.69 23.52
C GLY A 40 21.21 6.07 23.39
N ASP A 41 22.10 6.29 22.41
CA ASP A 41 22.75 7.56 22.19
C ASP A 41 22.01 8.56 21.29
N TYR A 42 20.97 8.10 20.60
CA TYR A 42 20.30 8.85 19.54
C TYR A 42 18.91 9.27 19.95
N GLU A 43 18.48 10.42 19.44
CA GLU A 43 17.11 10.92 19.64
C GLU A 43 16.21 10.64 18.45
N ALA A 44 16.78 10.28 17.30
CA ALA A 44 16.07 9.83 16.14
C ALA A 44 16.72 8.56 15.56
N ILE A 45 15.92 7.65 15.05
CA ILE A 45 16.35 6.51 14.25
C ILE A 45 15.65 6.59 12.89
N VAL A 46 16.37 6.34 11.80
CA VAL A 46 15.81 6.23 10.45
C VAL A 46 16.12 4.85 9.90
N THR A 47 15.12 4.01 9.66
CA THR A 47 15.31 2.62 9.18
C THR A 47 14.72 2.39 7.79
N ARG A 48 15.02 1.25 7.16
CA ARG A 48 14.32 0.73 5.97
C ARG A 48 13.55 -0.56 6.33
N SER A 49 12.85 -1.18 5.38
CA SER A 49 12.11 -2.43 5.62
C SER A 49 12.97 -3.58 6.16
N SER A 50 14.26 -3.59 5.83
CA SER A 50 15.23 -4.59 6.29
C SER A 50 15.53 -4.57 7.79
N THR A 51 15.25 -3.48 8.50
CA THR A 51 15.54 -3.35 9.94
C THR A 51 14.26 -3.05 10.73
N ALA A 52 13.78 -4.05 11.47
CA ALA A 52 12.64 -3.92 12.35
C ALA A 52 13.00 -3.15 13.63
N VAL A 53 12.16 -2.18 14.01
CA VAL A 53 12.22 -1.52 15.32
C VAL A 53 11.37 -2.35 16.30
N THR A 54 12.00 -3.26 17.03
CA THR A 54 11.31 -4.18 17.95
C THR A 54 11.16 -3.57 19.35
N PRO A 55 10.26 -4.09 20.20
CA PRO A 55 10.16 -3.67 21.61
C PRO A 55 11.49 -3.77 22.36
N GLU A 56 12.26 -4.84 22.12
CA GLU A 56 13.56 -5.06 22.74
C GLU A 56 14.56 -3.97 22.37
N LEU A 57 14.56 -3.51 21.11
CA LEU A 57 15.38 -2.38 20.69
C LEU A 57 14.99 -1.09 21.42
N LEU A 58 13.69 -0.86 21.63
CA LEU A 58 13.18 0.33 22.31
C LEU A 58 13.56 0.37 23.79
N ASP A 59 13.68 -0.79 24.44
CA ASP A 59 14.18 -0.88 25.83
C ASP A 59 15.61 -0.34 25.98
N HIS A 60 16.41 -0.42 24.91
CA HIS A 60 17.76 0.14 24.86
C HIS A 60 17.79 1.63 24.41
N ALA A 61 16.70 2.15 23.87
CA ALA A 61 16.61 3.44 23.18
C ALA A 61 16.16 4.60 24.08
N LYS A 62 16.84 4.79 25.22
CA LYS A 62 16.42 5.69 26.31
C LYS A 62 16.17 7.16 25.92
N ARG A 63 16.81 7.65 24.86
CA ARG A 63 16.70 9.04 24.38
C ARG A 63 15.88 9.19 23.10
N LEU A 64 15.41 8.08 22.55
CA LEU A 64 14.73 8.03 21.27
C LEU A 64 13.38 8.73 21.37
N ARG A 65 13.19 9.74 20.52
CA ARG A 65 11.96 10.55 20.43
C ARG A 65 11.28 10.40 19.07
N ILE A 66 12.05 10.05 18.04
CA ILE A 66 11.60 10.05 16.66
C ILE A 66 12.01 8.73 15.99
N ILE A 67 11.06 8.07 15.36
CA ILE A 67 11.31 6.91 14.50
C ILE A 67 10.86 7.31 13.09
N GLY A 68 11.84 7.49 12.21
CA GLY A 68 11.63 7.68 10.78
C GLY A 68 11.82 6.36 10.05
N ARG A 69 11.01 6.10 9.03
CA ARG A 69 11.18 4.95 8.14
C ARG A 69 11.33 5.46 6.72
N ALA A 70 12.49 5.23 6.14
CA ALA A 70 12.84 5.61 4.79
C ALA A 70 12.41 4.50 3.82
N GLY A 71 11.48 4.83 2.94
CA GLY A 71 10.96 3.95 1.92
C GLY A 71 9.90 4.68 1.11
N VAL A 72 9.53 4.12 -0.03
CA VAL A 72 8.34 4.52 -0.78
C VAL A 72 7.10 4.02 -0.03
N GLY A 73 6.77 4.69 1.08
CA GLY A 73 5.56 4.51 1.91
C GLY A 73 4.81 3.16 1.83
N VAL A 74 5.08 2.25 2.78
CA VAL A 74 4.21 1.08 3.07
C VAL A 74 3.75 1.01 4.54
N ASP A 75 3.88 2.11 5.30
CA ASP A 75 3.91 2.03 6.77
C ASP A 75 2.56 2.22 7.48
N ASN A 76 1.44 2.15 6.77
CA ASN A 76 0.10 2.10 7.38
C ASN A 76 -0.70 0.91 6.81
N ILE A 77 -0.14 -0.31 6.96
CA ILE A 77 -0.69 -1.66 6.63
C ILE A 77 -2.17 -1.62 6.22
N ASP A 78 -2.54 -2.02 5.02
CA ASP A 78 -2.52 -3.44 4.69
C ASP A 78 -2.26 -3.67 3.19
N ILE A 79 -0.99 -3.71 2.82
CA ILE A 79 -0.41 -4.70 1.92
C ILE A 79 0.93 -4.94 2.59
N ASP A 80 1.09 -6.07 3.27
CA ASP A 80 2.40 -6.54 3.69
C ASP A 80 2.93 -7.39 2.53
N PRO A 81 3.63 -6.77 1.57
CA PRO A 81 4.02 -7.47 0.36
C PRO A 81 5.12 -8.48 0.68
N GLU A 82 5.84 -8.27 1.79
CA GLU A 82 6.89 -9.13 2.33
C GLU A 82 6.30 -10.39 3.01
N ASN A 83 5.04 -10.35 3.47
CA ASN A 83 4.31 -11.48 4.04
C ASN A 83 3.18 -12.03 3.15
N LEU A 84 3.33 -11.90 1.82
CA LEU A 84 2.40 -12.48 0.85
C LEU A 84 2.60 -14.01 0.75
N GLU A 85 1.58 -14.77 1.16
CA GLU A 85 1.66 -16.24 1.21
C GLU A 85 1.02 -16.91 -0.01
N ARG A 86 -0.07 -16.33 -0.53
CA ARG A 86 -0.78 -16.87 -1.68
C ARG A 86 -1.45 -15.79 -2.52
N VAL A 87 -1.47 -16.00 -3.83
CA VAL A 87 -2.26 -15.24 -4.80
C VAL A 87 -3.22 -16.20 -5.51
N GLU A 88 -4.50 -15.86 -5.48
CA GLU A 88 -5.53 -16.54 -6.26
C GLU A 88 -6.03 -15.58 -7.35
N VAL A 89 -6.02 -16.06 -8.58
CA VAL A 89 -6.50 -15.33 -9.76
C VAL A 89 -7.72 -16.05 -10.31
N VAL A 90 -8.84 -15.36 -10.42
CA VAL A 90 -10.05 -15.86 -11.08
C VAL A 90 -10.30 -15.04 -12.32
N VAL A 91 -10.33 -15.69 -13.47
CA VAL A 91 -10.57 -15.10 -14.79
C VAL A 91 -11.94 -15.54 -15.27
N GLY A 92 -12.87 -14.59 -15.30
CA GLY A 92 -14.26 -14.80 -15.67
C GLY A 92 -14.61 -14.29 -17.07
N GLY A 93 -15.57 -14.96 -17.71
CA GLY A 93 -16.19 -14.51 -18.96
C GLY A 93 -15.37 -14.89 -20.20
N GLN A 94 -15.35 -14.02 -21.21
CA GLN A 94 -14.66 -14.34 -22.48
C GLN A 94 -13.13 -14.45 -22.31
N LEU A 95 -12.56 -13.76 -21.32
CA LEU A 95 -11.14 -13.85 -20.97
C LEU A 95 -10.71 -15.28 -20.56
N ALA A 96 -11.62 -16.05 -19.96
CA ALA A 96 -11.33 -17.42 -19.51
C ALA A 96 -10.92 -18.34 -20.68
N ARG A 97 -11.36 -18.03 -21.91
CA ARG A 97 -11.08 -18.80 -23.13
C ARG A 97 -9.83 -18.34 -23.88
N ARG A 98 -9.17 -17.28 -23.42
CA ARG A 98 -7.94 -16.74 -24.05
C ARG A 98 -6.71 -17.33 -23.37
N ASP A 99 -6.04 -16.54 -22.53
CA ASP A 99 -4.81 -16.94 -21.86
C ASP A 99 -4.81 -16.43 -20.41
N PRO A 100 -5.43 -17.19 -19.47
CA PRO A 100 -5.40 -16.86 -18.04
C PRO A 100 -3.98 -16.82 -17.46
N GLU A 101 -3.05 -17.54 -18.07
CA GLU A 101 -1.68 -17.64 -17.60
C GLU A 101 -0.90 -16.35 -17.92
N LEU A 102 -1.08 -15.78 -19.11
CA LEU A 102 -0.47 -14.49 -19.48
C LEU A 102 -0.92 -13.38 -18.51
N LEU A 103 -2.21 -13.31 -18.19
CA LEU A 103 -2.75 -12.35 -17.23
C LEU A 103 -2.16 -12.56 -15.83
N THR A 104 -2.03 -13.82 -15.41
CA THR A 104 -1.41 -14.17 -14.13
C THR A 104 0.04 -13.73 -14.08
N ARG A 105 0.83 -13.94 -15.14
CA ARG A 105 2.23 -13.49 -15.18
C ARG A 105 2.33 -11.96 -15.17
N ALA A 106 1.48 -11.26 -15.90
CA ALA A 106 1.44 -9.79 -15.89
C ALA A 106 1.12 -9.25 -14.49
N LEU A 107 0.15 -9.86 -13.80
CA LEU A 107 -0.15 -9.54 -12.40
C LEU A 107 1.06 -9.78 -11.50
N LEU A 108 1.73 -10.93 -11.64
CA LEU A 108 2.91 -11.26 -10.84
C LEU A 108 4.08 -10.30 -11.10
N VAL A 109 4.27 -9.82 -12.33
CA VAL A 109 5.27 -8.78 -12.60
C VAL A 109 4.99 -7.55 -11.74
N GLY A 110 3.78 -6.98 -11.83
CA GLY A 110 3.44 -5.78 -11.06
C GLY A 110 3.43 -6.01 -9.55
N LEU A 111 3.02 -7.19 -9.09
CA LEU A 111 2.99 -7.51 -7.67
C LEU A 111 4.40 -7.73 -7.11
N LEU A 112 5.24 -8.52 -7.78
CA LEU A 112 6.55 -8.91 -7.26
C LEU A 112 7.56 -7.76 -7.34
N ASP A 113 7.47 -6.88 -8.34
CA ASP A 113 8.35 -5.71 -8.48
C ASP A 113 8.32 -4.79 -7.24
N LEU A 114 7.22 -4.79 -6.49
CA LEU A 114 7.08 -4.05 -5.23
C LEU A 114 7.79 -4.71 -4.04
N ILE A 115 8.15 -5.99 -4.15
CA ILE A 115 8.54 -6.85 -3.00
C ILE A 115 9.90 -7.52 -3.22
N THR A 116 10.52 -7.27 -4.37
CA THR A 116 11.78 -7.87 -4.77
C THR A 116 12.74 -6.87 -5.38
N ASP A 117 14.01 -7.02 -5.02
CA ASP A 117 15.12 -6.31 -5.68
C ASP A 117 15.55 -7.02 -7.00
N GLN A 118 15.04 -8.22 -7.26
CA GLN A 118 15.28 -8.93 -8.52
C GLN A 118 14.42 -8.33 -9.64
N THR A 119 14.96 -8.26 -10.86
CA THR A 119 14.18 -7.85 -12.04
C THR A 119 13.15 -8.91 -12.41
N VAL A 120 11.87 -8.52 -12.46
CA VAL A 120 10.75 -9.40 -12.79
C VAL A 120 10.20 -9.08 -14.17
N ASN A 121 9.91 -10.11 -14.96
CA ASN A 121 9.32 -10.02 -16.29
C ASN A 121 8.38 -11.21 -16.54
N LEU A 122 7.66 -11.20 -17.68
CA LEU A 122 6.68 -12.23 -18.02
C LEU A 122 7.26 -13.64 -18.16
N VAL A 123 8.57 -13.79 -18.33
CA VAL A 123 9.24 -15.09 -18.46
C VAL A 123 9.60 -15.66 -17.09
N ASN A 124 10.14 -14.83 -16.19
CA ASN A 124 10.64 -15.29 -14.88
C ASN A 124 9.66 -15.09 -13.71
N ALA A 125 8.54 -14.38 -13.87
CA ALA A 125 7.63 -14.05 -12.76
C ALA A 125 7.17 -15.26 -11.93
N ARG A 126 6.86 -16.39 -12.58
CA ARG A 126 6.48 -17.65 -11.91
C ARG A 126 7.63 -18.23 -11.06
N ILE A 127 8.85 -18.14 -11.58
CA ILE A 127 10.05 -18.66 -10.91
C ILE A 127 10.34 -17.81 -9.67
N VAL A 128 10.35 -16.48 -9.84
CA VAL A 128 10.58 -15.54 -8.73
C VAL A 128 9.51 -15.69 -7.63
N ALA A 129 8.25 -15.91 -8.01
CA ALA A 129 7.19 -16.22 -7.05
C ALA A 129 7.46 -17.52 -6.28
N ALA A 130 7.82 -18.60 -7.00
CA ALA A 130 8.06 -19.90 -6.38
C ALA A 130 9.28 -19.90 -5.44
N GLU A 131 10.36 -19.19 -5.80
CA GLU A 131 11.55 -19.00 -4.95
C GLU A 131 11.21 -18.31 -3.63
N ARG A 132 10.17 -17.46 -3.62
CA ARG A 132 9.63 -16.81 -2.42
C ARG A 132 8.64 -17.67 -1.64
N GLY A 133 8.35 -18.89 -2.11
CA GLY A 133 7.34 -19.75 -1.52
C GLY A 133 5.90 -19.25 -1.74
N LEU A 134 5.68 -18.37 -2.72
CA LEU A 134 4.36 -17.82 -3.00
C LEU A 134 3.47 -18.87 -3.67
N GLY A 135 2.39 -19.28 -2.99
CA GLY A 135 1.37 -20.13 -3.60
C GLY A 135 0.59 -19.35 -4.66
N ILE A 136 0.41 -19.93 -5.85
CA ILE A 136 -0.38 -19.29 -6.91
C ILE A 136 -1.43 -20.25 -7.44
N SER A 137 -2.70 -19.86 -7.40
CA SER A 137 -3.80 -20.59 -8.02
C SER A 137 -4.48 -19.73 -9.09
N VAL A 138 -4.80 -20.34 -10.22
CA VAL A 138 -5.50 -19.69 -11.33
C VAL A 138 -6.75 -20.49 -11.64
N THR A 139 -7.88 -19.82 -11.65
CA THR A 139 -9.19 -20.39 -11.98
C THR A 139 -9.75 -19.66 -13.19
N ALA A 140 -10.22 -20.40 -14.17
CA ALA A 140 -10.93 -19.86 -15.33
C ALA A 140 -12.39 -20.28 -15.24
N GLU A 141 -13.32 -19.33 -15.35
CA GLU A 141 -14.75 -19.58 -15.25
C GLU A 141 -15.53 -18.86 -16.36
N GLU A 142 -16.64 -19.46 -16.81
CA GLU A 142 -17.48 -18.82 -17.84
C GLU A 142 -18.32 -17.68 -17.26
N ALA A 143 -18.60 -17.72 -15.95
CA ALA A 143 -19.32 -16.66 -15.25
C ALA A 143 -18.42 -15.44 -15.04
N ALA A 144 -19.02 -14.24 -15.05
CA ALA A 144 -18.30 -12.99 -14.80
C ALA A 144 -19.13 -11.97 -14.00
N GLY A 145 -20.09 -12.46 -13.20
CA GLY A 145 -20.82 -11.61 -12.24
C GLY A 145 -21.57 -10.42 -12.87
N GLY A 146 -22.05 -10.56 -14.11
CA GLY A 146 -22.73 -9.49 -14.86
C GLY A 146 -21.83 -8.70 -15.82
N TYR A 147 -20.51 -8.90 -15.78
CA TYR A 147 -19.56 -8.32 -16.73
C TYR A 147 -19.33 -9.25 -17.92
N THR A 148 -18.87 -8.71 -19.06
CA THR A 148 -18.41 -9.54 -20.20
C THR A 148 -17.12 -10.30 -19.84
N ASN A 149 -16.32 -9.70 -18.98
CA ASN A 149 -14.96 -10.05 -18.66
C ASN A 149 -14.68 -9.58 -17.23
N LEU A 150 -14.18 -10.45 -16.35
CA LEU A 150 -13.87 -10.08 -14.98
C LEU A 150 -12.57 -10.73 -14.53
N LEU A 151 -11.62 -9.94 -14.05
CA LEU A 151 -10.42 -10.43 -13.39
C LEU A 151 -10.56 -10.18 -11.89
N THR A 152 -10.58 -11.23 -11.09
CA THR A 152 -10.53 -11.14 -9.64
C THR A 152 -9.17 -11.63 -9.14
N VAL A 153 -8.55 -10.83 -8.28
CA VAL A 153 -7.32 -11.18 -7.59
C VAL A 153 -7.61 -11.22 -6.10
N THR A 154 -7.28 -12.34 -5.46
CA THR A 154 -7.30 -12.49 -4.01
C THR A 154 -5.89 -12.73 -3.51
N THR A 155 -5.40 -11.87 -2.62
CA THR A 155 -4.12 -12.05 -1.93
C THR A 155 -4.37 -12.53 -0.51
N TYR A 156 -3.50 -13.41 -0.03
CA TYR A 156 -3.54 -13.97 1.32
C TYR A 156 -2.24 -13.61 2.04
N THR A 157 -2.38 -13.01 3.22
CA THR A 157 -1.29 -12.72 4.15
C THR A 157 -1.69 -13.19 5.54
N ARG A 158 -0.77 -13.10 6.49
CA ARG A 158 -1.05 -13.34 7.92
C ARG A 158 -2.14 -12.45 8.51
N GLN A 159 -2.38 -11.28 7.92
CA GLN A 159 -3.38 -10.30 8.38
C GLN A 159 -4.77 -10.55 7.80
N GLY A 160 -4.87 -11.45 6.81
CA GLY A 160 -6.12 -11.85 6.20
C GLY A 160 -6.04 -11.88 4.68
N ARG A 161 -7.21 -11.96 4.05
CA ARG A 161 -7.34 -11.93 2.60
C ARG A 161 -7.81 -10.57 2.11
N LYS A 162 -7.31 -10.15 0.95
CA LYS A 162 -7.85 -8.99 0.21
C LYS A 162 -8.26 -9.40 -1.17
N ILE A 163 -9.31 -8.76 -1.64
CA ILE A 163 -9.91 -9.05 -2.94
C ILE A 163 -9.95 -7.74 -3.72
N ILE A 164 -9.53 -7.78 -4.97
CA ILE A 164 -9.76 -6.71 -5.95
C ILE A 164 -10.35 -7.38 -7.19
N ALA A 165 -11.33 -6.75 -7.82
CA ALA A 165 -11.77 -7.17 -9.14
C ALA A 165 -11.79 -5.99 -10.11
N GLY A 166 -11.39 -6.27 -11.34
CA GLY A 166 -11.37 -5.30 -12.43
C GLY A 166 -11.96 -5.87 -13.71
N THR A 167 -12.41 -4.96 -14.56
CA THR A 167 -12.92 -5.25 -15.90
C THR A 167 -12.39 -4.22 -16.89
N VAL A 168 -12.62 -4.46 -18.17
CA VAL A 168 -12.44 -3.46 -19.22
C VAL A 168 -13.81 -3.19 -19.82
N PHE A 169 -14.25 -1.95 -19.75
CA PHE A 169 -15.51 -1.49 -20.32
C PHE A 169 -15.21 -0.43 -21.37
N ASP A 170 -15.64 -0.67 -22.60
CA ASP A 170 -15.38 0.21 -23.76
C ASP A 170 -13.90 0.59 -23.94
N GLY A 171 -13.00 -0.38 -23.72
CA GLY A 171 -11.55 -0.17 -23.80
C GLY A 171 -10.93 0.49 -22.56
N THR A 172 -11.71 0.97 -21.60
CA THR A 172 -11.23 1.59 -20.37
C THR A 172 -11.14 0.58 -19.22
N PRO A 173 -9.99 0.43 -18.54
CA PRO A 173 -9.87 -0.42 -17.36
C PRO A 173 -10.64 0.19 -16.17
N ARG A 174 -11.34 -0.65 -15.42
CA ARG A 174 -12.13 -0.23 -14.27
C ARG A 174 -11.95 -1.20 -13.11
N ILE A 175 -11.80 -0.68 -11.90
CA ILE A 175 -11.91 -1.45 -10.67
C ILE A 175 -13.38 -1.49 -10.28
N VAL A 176 -13.94 -2.70 -10.23
CA VAL A 176 -15.37 -2.95 -9.98
C VAL A 176 -15.65 -3.55 -8.60
N ARG A 177 -14.59 -3.93 -7.88
CA ARG A 177 -14.68 -4.44 -6.50
C ARG A 177 -13.40 -4.18 -5.74
N LEU A 178 -13.54 -3.71 -4.52
CA LEU A 178 -12.47 -3.62 -3.52
C LEU A 178 -12.95 -4.29 -2.23
N ARG A 179 -12.19 -5.28 -1.75
CA ARG A 179 -12.55 -6.16 -0.63
C ARG A 179 -13.91 -6.82 -0.91
N ASP A 180 -14.86 -6.61 -0.03
CA ASP A 180 -16.22 -7.11 -0.07
C ASP A 180 -17.25 -6.08 -0.56
N LEU A 181 -16.76 -4.96 -1.13
CA LEU A 181 -17.55 -3.81 -1.55
C LEU A 181 -17.52 -3.63 -3.06
N HIS A 182 -18.71 -3.38 -3.64
CA HIS A 182 -18.84 -2.93 -5.02
C HIS A 182 -18.47 -1.46 -5.10
N ILE A 183 -17.60 -1.14 -6.04
CA ILE A 183 -17.13 0.21 -6.34
C ILE A 183 -16.82 0.26 -7.83
N ASP A 184 -16.92 1.39 -8.50
CA ASP A 184 -16.72 1.43 -9.94
C ASP A 184 -15.94 2.69 -10.35
N PHE A 185 -14.63 2.55 -10.60
CA PHE A 185 -13.77 3.69 -10.96
C PHE A 185 -12.63 3.29 -11.90
N VAL A 186 -12.11 4.27 -12.64
CA VAL A 186 -10.91 4.12 -13.47
C VAL A 186 -9.68 4.31 -12.56
N PRO A 187 -8.76 3.33 -12.47
CA PRO A 187 -7.58 3.45 -11.63
C PRO A 187 -6.50 4.29 -12.34
N GLU A 188 -6.57 5.61 -12.20
CA GLU A 188 -5.60 6.56 -12.77
C GLU A 188 -5.28 7.70 -11.78
N GLY A 189 -4.07 8.26 -11.89
CA GLY A 189 -3.63 9.43 -11.11
C GLY A 189 -3.41 9.16 -9.62
N ASP A 190 -3.58 10.22 -8.82
CA ASP A 190 -3.45 10.17 -7.36
C ASP A 190 -4.77 9.74 -6.72
N ILE A 191 -4.76 8.59 -6.05
CA ILE A 191 -5.96 7.93 -5.54
C ILE A 191 -5.89 7.85 -4.02
N LEU A 192 -6.82 8.50 -3.33
CA LEU A 192 -7.03 8.34 -1.90
C LEU A 192 -8.10 7.28 -1.62
N VAL A 193 -7.70 6.21 -0.92
CA VAL A 193 -8.61 5.17 -0.43
C VAL A 193 -8.78 5.31 1.08
N LEU A 194 -10.03 5.48 1.52
CA LEU A 194 -10.43 5.57 2.93
C LEU A 194 -11.41 4.44 3.28
N SER A 195 -11.35 3.95 4.52
CA SER A 195 -12.42 3.16 5.12
C SER A 195 -12.78 3.74 6.48
N TYR A 196 -14.08 3.86 6.72
CA TYR A 196 -14.66 4.46 7.93
C TYR A 196 -16.11 3.98 8.14
N GLU A 197 -16.67 4.26 9.31
CA GLU A 197 -18.10 4.04 9.58
C GLU A 197 -18.98 5.11 8.93
N ASP A 198 -19.91 4.71 8.05
CA ASP A 198 -20.76 5.62 7.30
C ASP A 198 -21.82 6.30 8.20
N ARG A 199 -21.56 7.55 8.56
CA ARG A 199 -22.48 8.40 9.33
C ARG A 199 -22.65 9.77 8.67
N PRO A 200 -23.76 10.48 8.93
CA PRO A 200 -24.01 11.78 8.31
C PRO A 200 -22.82 12.74 8.47
N GLY A 201 -22.45 13.40 7.37
CA GLY A 201 -21.41 14.42 7.32
C GLY A 201 -19.99 13.93 7.00
N MET A 202 -19.71 12.63 6.91
CA MET A 202 -18.34 12.15 6.65
C MET A 202 -17.75 12.69 5.33
N VAL A 203 -18.49 12.59 4.23
CA VAL A 203 -18.07 13.14 2.93
C VAL A 203 -17.82 14.66 3.00
N GLY A 204 -18.69 15.39 3.70
CA GLY A 204 -18.54 16.83 3.90
C GLY A 204 -17.30 17.22 4.69
N LYS A 205 -16.93 16.42 5.70
CA LYS A 205 -15.68 16.60 6.45
C LYS A 205 -14.46 16.38 5.55
N ILE A 206 -14.45 15.32 4.73
CA ILE A 206 -13.33 15.06 3.80
C ILE A 206 -13.17 16.24 2.83
N GLY A 207 -14.26 16.67 2.19
CA GLY A 207 -14.23 17.81 1.26
C GLY A 207 -13.81 19.12 1.93
N SER A 208 -14.21 19.36 3.18
CA SER A 208 -13.80 20.56 3.94
C SER A 208 -12.32 20.56 4.29
N VAL A 209 -11.74 19.39 4.60
CA VAL A 209 -10.31 19.28 4.85
C VAL A 209 -9.55 19.51 3.55
N LEU A 210 -9.87 18.78 2.48
CA LEU A 210 -9.19 18.91 1.19
C LEU A 210 -9.31 20.32 0.60
N GLY A 211 -10.51 20.92 0.66
CA GLY A 211 -10.74 22.27 0.15
C GLY A 211 -9.98 23.37 0.90
N ARG A 212 -9.79 23.24 2.23
CA ARG A 212 -8.95 24.18 3.00
C ARG A 212 -7.48 24.16 2.57
N HIS A 213 -7.03 23.02 2.03
CA HIS A 213 -5.68 22.83 1.51
C HIS A 213 -5.62 22.97 -0.02
N ASN A 214 -6.69 23.47 -0.65
CA ASN A 214 -6.78 23.67 -2.10
C ASN A 214 -6.47 22.41 -2.91
N VAL A 215 -6.93 21.24 -2.41
CA VAL A 215 -6.86 19.97 -3.15
C VAL A 215 -8.20 19.70 -3.81
N ASN A 216 -8.19 19.49 -5.12
CA ASN A 216 -9.39 19.18 -5.89
C ASN A 216 -9.71 17.68 -5.90
N ILE A 217 -11.00 17.36 -5.97
CA ILE A 217 -11.50 15.98 -6.09
C ILE A 217 -12.05 15.82 -7.52
N ALA A 218 -11.30 15.15 -8.40
CA ALA A 218 -11.73 14.86 -9.76
C ALA A 218 -12.93 13.91 -9.80
N SER A 219 -12.92 12.90 -8.94
CA SER A 219 -14.06 11.99 -8.78
C SER A 219 -14.10 11.33 -7.41
N MET A 220 -15.31 10.91 -7.02
CA MET A 220 -15.58 10.27 -5.73
C MET A 220 -16.46 9.05 -5.93
N HIS A 221 -16.01 7.93 -5.39
CA HIS A 221 -16.72 6.65 -5.44
C HIS A 221 -16.88 6.10 -4.02
N VAL A 222 -18.09 5.68 -3.67
CA VAL A 222 -18.41 5.17 -2.33
C VAL A 222 -18.99 3.77 -2.45
N GLY A 223 -18.30 2.79 -1.85
CA GLY A 223 -18.80 1.43 -1.68
C GLY A 223 -19.23 1.20 -0.24
N ARG A 224 -20.45 0.69 0.00
CA ARG A 224 -20.93 0.25 1.32
C ARG A 224 -21.80 -0.99 1.19
N ARG A 225 -21.73 -1.89 2.18
CA ARG A 225 -22.58 -3.10 2.21
C ARG A 225 -24.02 -2.78 2.62
N GLU A 226 -24.15 -1.97 3.66
CA GLU A 226 -25.42 -1.69 4.33
C GLU A 226 -25.51 -0.19 4.64
N LYS A 227 -26.73 0.31 4.76
CA LYS A 227 -26.96 1.71 5.14
C LYS A 227 -26.43 1.92 6.55
N ARG A 228 -25.54 2.91 6.73
CA ARG A 228 -24.86 3.21 8.00
C ARG A 228 -23.86 2.15 8.50
N GLY A 229 -23.39 1.27 7.61
CA GLY A 229 -22.33 0.31 7.91
C GLY A 229 -20.94 0.84 7.54
N ARG A 230 -19.95 -0.05 7.50
CA ARG A 230 -18.61 0.29 7.01
C ARG A 230 -18.65 0.67 5.54
N ALA A 231 -17.97 1.75 5.21
CA ALA A 231 -17.81 2.23 3.85
C ALA A 231 -16.33 2.22 3.43
N ILE A 232 -16.11 2.11 2.13
CA ILE A 232 -14.88 2.50 1.47
C ILE A 232 -15.21 3.71 0.59
N VAL A 233 -14.35 4.72 0.66
CA VAL A 233 -14.36 5.85 -0.27
C VAL A 233 -13.08 5.85 -1.05
N VAL A 234 -13.21 5.99 -2.37
CA VAL A 234 -12.10 6.20 -3.30
C VAL A 234 -12.27 7.58 -3.92
N LEU A 235 -11.26 8.42 -3.75
CA LEU A 235 -11.18 9.75 -4.34
C LEU A 235 -10.04 9.77 -5.34
N LEU A 236 -10.31 10.22 -6.56
CA LEU A 236 -9.26 10.62 -7.49
C LEU A 236 -9.02 12.10 -7.24
N LEU A 237 -7.78 12.45 -6.97
CA LEU A 237 -7.34 13.79 -6.63
C LEU A 237 -6.49 14.35 -7.78
N ASP A 238 -6.54 15.66 -7.97
CA ASP A 238 -5.65 16.32 -8.93
C ASP A 238 -4.24 16.53 -8.35
N GLU A 239 -4.13 16.49 -7.02
CA GLU A 239 -2.89 16.66 -6.29
C GLU A 239 -2.66 15.54 -5.25
N ASP A 240 -1.40 15.16 -5.09
CA ASP A 240 -0.97 14.23 -4.04
C ASP A 240 -1.09 14.85 -2.63
N LEU A 241 -1.29 13.98 -1.63
CA LEU A 241 -1.40 14.41 -0.24
C LEU A 241 -0.09 14.19 0.51
N THR A 242 0.33 15.21 1.26
CA THR A 242 1.38 15.03 2.26
C THR A 242 0.90 14.06 3.35
N GLY A 243 1.85 13.40 4.03
CA GLY A 243 1.51 12.49 5.14
C GLY A 243 0.75 13.19 6.27
N GLU A 244 1.02 14.47 6.51
CA GLU A 244 0.29 15.29 7.48
C GLU A 244 -1.17 15.50 7.06
N LEU A 245 -1.40 15.88 5.80
CA LEU A 245 -2.74 16.11 5.26
C LEU A 245 -3.55 14.81 5.19
N LEU A 246 -2.93 13.70 4.76
CA LEU A 246 -3.55 12.38 4.81
C LEU A 246 -3.99 12.03 6.24
N GLY A 247 -3.14 12.30 7.24
CA GLY A 247 -3.46 12.09 8.65
C GLY A 247 -4.59 13.00 9.15
N GLU A 248 -4.66 14.24 8.69
CA GLU A 248 -5.77 15.15 9.00
C GLU A 248 -7.10 14.63 8.43
N VAL A 249 -7.12 14.24 7.15
CA VAL A 249 -8.31 13.66 6.49
C VAL A 249 -8.76 12.39 7.22
N ALA A 250 -7.84 11.48 7.54
CA ALA A 250 -8.13 10.24 8.24
C ALA A 250 -8.74 10.50 9.62
N ARG A 251 -8.17 11.42 10.41
CA ARG A 251 -8.70 11.80 11.73
C ARG A 251 -10.07 12.45 11.65
N ALA A 252 -10.32 13.29 10.63
CA ALA A 252 -11.60 14.00 10.49
C ALA A 252 -12.80 13.05 10.37
N VAL A 253 -12.61 11.89 9.75
CA VAL A 253 -13.65 10.86 9.58
C VAL A 253 -13.50 9.66 10.50
N GLU A 254 -12.50 9.64 11.39
CA GLU A 254 -12.16 8.49 12.23
C GLU A 254 -11.91 7.23 11.37
N ALA A 255 -11.11 7.39 10.31
CA ALA A 255 -10.83 6.32 9.36
C ALA A 255 -10.03 5.18 10.02
N ASP A 256 -10.52 3.96 9.86
CA ASP A 256 -9.81 2.73 10.18
C ASP A 256 -8.79 2.33 9.11
N PHE A 257 -8.88 2.92 7.91
CA PHE A 257 -7.91 2.77 6.84
C PHE A 257 -7.82 4.05 6.02
N ALA A 258 -6.60 4.50 5.71
CA ALA A 258 -6.36 5.65 4.84
C ALA A 258 -5.05 5.46 4.08
N ARG A 259 -5.09 5.52 2.74
CA ARG A 259 -3.90 5.33 1.91
C ARG A 259 -3.97 6.10 0.61
N MET A 260 -2.86 6.74 0.26
CA MET A 260 -2.59 7.25 -1.08
C MET A 260 -2.02 6.14 -1.96
N ILE A 261 -2.51 6.03 -3.19
CA ILE A 261 -2.04 5.15 -4.24
C ILE A 261 -1.72 6.03 -5.45
N ARG A 262 -0.56 5.82 -6.06
CA ARG A 262 -0.13 6.55 -7.26
C ARG A 262 0.07 5.55 -8.40
N LEU A 263 -0.48 5.85 -9.57
CA LEU A 263 -0.47 4.99 -10.75
C LEU A 263 0.15 5.68 -11.96
#